data_AF-A0A8T4A0V8-F1
#
_entry.id   AF-A0A8T4A0V8-F1
#
_cell.length_a   1.000
_cell.length_b   1.000
_cell.length_c   1.000
_cell.angle_alpha   90.00
_cell.angle_beta   90.00
_cell.angle_gamma   90.00
#
_symmetry.space_group_name_H-M   'P 1'
#
loop_
_entity.id
_entity.type
_entity.pdbx_description
1 polymer ?
#
loop_
_entity_poly.entity_id
_entity_poly.type
_entity_poly.pdbx_seq_one_letter_code
_entity_poly.pdbx_strand_id
1 'polypeptide(L)'
;MKRSQVEAPIELWLTAIILVALMGLIYYVYTNIVEAKCIAEMKDQTRKLAVALTEIAPYSPPTSREVEFRMMRCGSISIEGVRFVYYQHQQYCSDCPGSVGGCWKIEPFTVDELGRDVPVRDAGTCIVMSGIAWISQDTSSGCQFVSTDPCTSPVFDSVTSATYCPHIPQSVWKKTSMDPLGSNSPTRWGVFRRSSTETVYSIKLTKSLAAVAGGSSGMEAGQINVCAKLK
;
A
#
# COMPACT_ATOMS: atom_id res chain seq x y z
N MET A 1 -6.56 -46.72 -61.42
CA MET A 1 -5.57 -46.33 -60.38
C MET A 1 -6.28 -45.47 -59.35
N LYS A 2 -6.14 -45.84 -58.08
CA LYS A 2 -6.98 -45.37 -56.96
C LYS A 2 -6.83 -43.87 -56.72
N ARG A 3 -7.97 -43.19 -56.56
CA ARG A 3 -8.09 -41.83 -56.03
C ARG A 3 -7.45 -41.78 -54.64
N SER A 4 -6.34 -41.06 -54.51
CA SER A 4 -5.71 -40.71 -53.24
C SER A 4 -5.88 -39.21 -53.03
N GLN A 5 -7.10 -38.78 -52.71
CA GLN A 5 -7.35 -37.43 -52.22
C GLN A 5 -8.49 -37.47 -51.22
N VAL A 6 -8.35 -36.64 -50.20
CA VAL A 6 -9.33 -36.29 -49.14
C VAL A 6 -9.27 -37.12 -47.83
N GLU A 7 -8.11 -37.14 -47.16
CA GLU A 7 -8.05 -37.26 -45.68
C GLU A 7 -7.37 -36.03 -45.02
N ALA A 8 -6.95 -35.03 -45.80
CA ALA A 8 -6.20 -33.87 -45.30
C ALA A 8 -6.99 -32.73 -44.60
N PRO A 9 -8.31 -32.51 -44.78
CA PRO A 9 -8.93 -31.29 -44.25
C PRO A 9 -9.15 -31.31 -42.74
N ILE A 10 -9.54 -32.44 -42.15
CA ILE A 10 -9.87 -32.53 -40.71
C ILE A 10 -8.63 -32.42 -39.83
N GLU A 11 -7.53 -33.09 -40.17
CA GLU A 11 -6.29 -33.02 -39.38
C GLU A 11 -5.71 -31.61 -39.33
N LEU A 12 -5.85 -30.83 -40.41
CA LEU A 12 -5.35 -29.47 -40.49
C LEU A 12 -6.17 -28.50 -39.61
N TRP A 13 -7.49 -28.70 -39.51
CA TRP A 13 -8.32 -27.95 -38.56
C TRP A 13 -8.04 -28.33 -37.11
N LEU A 14 -7.82 -29.61 -36.84
CA LEU A 14 -7.53 -30.10 -35.48
C LEU A 14 -6.19 -29.56 -34.97
N THR A 15 -5.16 -29.57 -35.82
CA THR A 15 -3.85 -29.00 -35.51
C THR A 15 -3.91 -27.48 -35.33
N ALA A 16 -4.69 -26.76 -36.13
CA ALA A 16 -4.90 -25.32 -35.95
C ALA A 16 -5.59 -24.99 -34.62
N ILE A 17 -6.63 -25.73 -34.22
CA ILE A 17 -7.32 -25.53 -32.94
C ILE A 17 -6.38 -25.80 -31.76
N ILE A 18 -5.60 -26.90 -31.82
CA ILE A 18 -4.62 -27.22 -30.78
C ILE A 18 -3.56 -26.13 -30.68
N LEU A 19 -3.05 -25.62 -31.81
CA LEU A 19 -2.07 -24.54 -31.83
C LEU A 19 -2.62 -23.27 -31.17
N VAL A 20 -3.84 -22.85 -31.52
CA VAL A 20 -4.48 -21.66 -30.94
C VAL A 20 -4.71 -21.84 -29.44
N ALA A 21 -5.18 -23.01 -29.01
CA ALA A 21 -5.37 -23.32 -27.59
C ALA A 21 -4.05 -23.28 -26.80
N LEU A 22 -2.96 -23.83 -27.37
CA LEU A 22 -1.63 -23.80 -26.76
C LEU A 22 -1.08 -22.36 -26.67
N MET A 23 -1.21 -21.57 -27.73
CA MET A 23 -0.79 -20.17 -27.70
C MET A 23 -1.59 -19.36 -26.68
N GLY A 24 -2.90 -19.60 -26.56
CA GLY A 24 -3.74 -18.97 -25.55
C GLY A 24 -3.31 -19.34 -24.12
N LEU A 25 -2.98 -20.61 -23.88
CA LEU A 25 -2.50 -21.07 -22.58
C LEU A 25 -1.12 -20.49 -22.23
N ILE A 26 -0.20 -20.47 -23.20
CA ILE A 26 1.13 -19.85 -23.03
C ILE A 26 0.99 -18.37 -22.70
N TYR A 27 0.11 -17.65 -23.41
CA TYR A 27 -0.16 -16.24 -23.15
C TYR A 27 -0.70 -16.02 -21.74
N TYR A 28 -1.70 -16.79 -21.31
CA TYR A 28 -2.28 -16.70 -19.96
C TYR A 28 -1.25 -16.97 -18.85
N VAL A 29 -0.43 -18.02 -19.01
CA VAL A 29 0.64 -18.32 -18.05
C VAL A 29 1.67 -17.20 -18.03
N TYR A 30 2.06 -16.68 -19.19
CA TYR A 30 3.02 -15.59 -19.30
C TYR A 30 2.53 -14.31 -18.61
N THR A 31 1.28 -13.89 -18.82
CA THR A 31 0.71 -12.70 -18.17
C THR A 31 0.70 -12.83 -16.66
N ASN A 32 0.29 -14.00 -16.14
CA ASN A 32 0.29 -14.25 -14.69
C ASN A 32 1.70 -14.21 -14.07
N ILE A 33 2.70 -14.74 -14.77
CA ILE A 33 4.10 -14.71 -14.30
C ILE A 33 4.63 -13.27 -14.26
N VAL A 34 4.33 -12.46 -15.28
CA VAL A 34 4.77 -11.06 -15.33
C VAL A 34 4.11 -10.24 -14.21
N GLU A 35 2.81 -10.42 -13.99
CA GLU A 35 2.09 -9.75 -12.89
C GLU A 35 2.66 -10.15 -11.52
N ALA A 36 2.88 -11.45 -11.28
CA ALA A 36 3.46 -11.95 -10.03
C ALA A 36 4.88 -11.40 -9.77
N LYS A 37 5.73 -11.32 -10.80
CA LYS A 37 7.06 -10.72 -10.69
C LYS A 37 7.00 -9.24 -10.33
N CYS A 38 6.08 -8.49 -10.94
CA CYS A 38 5.89 -7.07 -10.64
C CYS A 38 5.40 -6.85 -9.20
N ILE A 39 4.47 -7.66 -8.71
CA ILE A 39 4.01 -7.60 -7.32
C ILE A 39 5.16 -7.93 -6.35
N ALA A 40 6.01 -8.89 -6.69
CA ALA A 40 7.20 -9.21 -5.90
C ALA A 40 8.20 -8.03 -5.87
N GLU A 41 8.39 -7.33 -6.99
CA GLU A 41 9.22 -6.11 -7.04
C GLU A 41 8.61 -4.98 -6.20
N MET A 42 7.29 -4.78 -6.24
CA MET A 42 6.60 -3.83 -5.35
C MET A 42 6.82 -4.19 -3.88
N LYS A 43 6.78 -5.49 -3.54
CA LYS A 43 7.05 -5.97 -2.18
C LYS A 43 8.48 -5.65 -1.74
N ASP A 44 9.45 -5.77 -2.64
CA ASP A 44 10.84 -5.39 -2.36
C ASP A 44 10.97 -3.87 -2.10
N GLN A 45 10.27 -3.04 -2.88
CA GLN A 45 10.22 -1.58 -2.69
C GLN A 45 9.59 -1.21 -1.33
N THR A 46 8.45 -1.83 -0.98
CA THR A 46 7.81 -1.58 0.34
C THR A 46 8.67 -2.09 1.49
N ARG A 47 9.43 -3.18 1.28
CA ARG A 47 10.40 -3.68 2.26
C ARG A 47 11.57 -2.73 2.46
N LYS A 48 12.14 -2.15 1.40
CA LYS A 48 13.19 -1.12 1.51
C LYS A 48 12.71 0.08 2.32
N LEU A 49 11.47 0.51 2.09
CA LEU A 49 10.85 1.58 2.84
C LEU A 49 10.61 1.20 4.31
N ALA A 50 10.15 -0.03 4.58
CA ALA A 50 9.96 -0.56 5.93
C ALA A 50 11.29 -0.66 6.71
N VAL A 51 12.36 -1.08 6.04
CA VAL A 51 13.71 -1.12 6.61
C VAL A 51 14.18 0.29 6.93
N ALA A 52 14.03 1.25 6.03
CA ALA A 52 14.40 2.64 6.30
C ALA A 52 13.62 3.24 7.48
N LEU A 53 12.32 2.95 7.62
CA LEU A 53 11.53 3.33 8.80
C LEU A 53 12.06 2.68 10.09
N THR A 54 12.36 1.38 10.03
CA THR A 54 12.86 0.63 11.18
C THR A 54 14.27 1.08 11.57
N GLU A 55 15.08 1.53 10.61
CA GLU A 55 16.40 2.11 10.87
C GLU A 55 16.28 3.45 11.57
N ILE A 56 15.42 4.37 11.13
CA ILE A 56 15.32 5.69 11.78
C ILE A 56 14.67 5.62 13.16
N ALA A 57 13.78 4.64 13.39
CA ALA A 57 13.01 4.49 14.62
C ALA A 57 13.86 4.40 15.92
N PRO A 58 14.98 3.65 16.00
CA PRO A 58 15.83 3.58 17.19
C PRO A 58 16.81 4.75 17.36
N TYR A 59 17.25 5.42 16.29
CA TYR A 59 18.26 6.49 16.41
C TYR A 59 17.71 7.75 17.08
N SER A 60 18.60 8.51 17.73
CA SER A 60 18.26 9.82 18.32
C SER A 60 17.85 10.81 17.20
N PRO A 61 16.73 11.54 17.36
CA PRO A 61 16.35 12.60 16.44
C PRO A 61 17.39 13.75 16.40
N PRO A 62 17.55 14.48 15.29
CA PRO A 62 16.96 14.23 13.97
C PRO A 62 17.79 13.24 13.16
N THR A 63 17.19 12.13 12.73
CA THR A 63 17.78 11.18 11.77
C THR A 63 16.88 11.09 10.56
N SER A 64 17.44 11.23 9.35
CA SER A 64 16.69 11.13 8.09
C SER A 64 17.25 10.08 7.15
N ARG A 65 16.36 9.39 6.43
CA ARG A 65 16.68 8.46 5.34
C ARG A 65 15.83 8.80 4.13
N GLU A 66 16.40 8.62 2.95
CA GLU A 66 15.71 8.83 1.68
C GLU A 66 15.70 7.52 0.91
N VAL A 67 14.52 7.15 0.40
CA VAL A 67 14.30 5.90 -0.33
C VAL A 67 13.57 6.22 -1.62
N GLU A 68 14.10 5.74 -2.73
CA GLU A 68 13.38 5.78 -4.00
C GLU A 68 12.27 4.74 -3.97
N PHE A 69 11.05 5.18 -4.28
CA PHE A 69 9.86 4.36 -4.32
C PHE A 69 9.19 4.50 -5.68
N ARG A 70 8.98 3.37 -6.36
CA ARG A 70 8.31 3.34 -7.66
C ARG A 70 6.89 2.80 -7.53
N MET A 71 5.91 3.59 -7.93
CA MET A 71 4.52 3.18 -8.16
C MET A 71 4.40 2.49 -9.51
N MET A 72 4.48 1.17 -9.51
CA MET A 72 4.48 0.38 -10.75
C MET A 72 3.06 0.02 -11.21
N ARG A 73 2.95 -0.39 -12.47
CA ARG A 73 1.76 -1.03 -13.02
C ARG A 73 2.06 -2.51 -13.28
N CYS A 74 1.36 -3.39 -12.58
CA CYS A 74 1.48 -4.83 -12.70
C CYS A 74 0.32 -5.35 -13.54
N GLY A 75 0.50 -5.35 -14.87
CA GLY A 75 -0.51 -5.78 -15.84
C GLY A 75 -1.80 -4.96 -15.73
N SER A 76 -2.87 -5.59 -15.25
CA SER A 76 -4.16 -4.94 -15.01
C SER A 76 -4.18 -4.03 -13.75
N ILE A 77 -3.26 -4.24 -12.80
CA ILE A 77 -3.23 -3.53 -11.51
C ILE A 77 -2.31 -2.31 -11.60
N SER A 78 -2.85 -1.11 -11.44
CA SER A 78 -2.07 0.13 -11.33
C SER A 78 -1.93 0.53 -9.86
N ILE A 79 -0.71 0.62 -9.33
CA ILE A 79 -0.50 1.12 -7.97
C ILE A 79 -0.74 2.63 -7.98
N GLU A 80 -1.80 3.06 -7.29
CA GLU A 80 -2.20 4.47 -7.22
C GLU A 80 -1.62 5.16 -5.98
N GLY A 81 -1.10 4.40 -5.02
CA GLY A 81 -0.47 4.99 -3.85
C GLY A 81 0.00 3.97 -2.82
N VAL A 82 0.47 4.50 -1.69
CA VAL A 82 0.94 3.76 -0.53
C VAL A 82 0.35 4.35 0.73
N ARG A 83 -0.09 3.50 1.65
CA ARG A 83 -0.50 3.91 2.99
C ARG A 83 0.43 3.36 4.06
N PHE A 84 0.76 4.19 5.03
CA PHE A 84 1.37 3.82 6.30
C PHE A 84 0.25 3.74 7.33
N VAL A 85 0.10 2.59 7.98
CA VAL A 85 -1.04 2.33 8.87
C VAL A 85 -0.58 1.59 10.11
N TYR A 86 -1.14 1.98 11.26
CA TYR A 86 -1.13 1.16 12.46
C TYR A 86 -2.50 0.50 12.68
N TYR A 87 -2.53 -0.82 12.67
CA TYR A 87 -3.69 -1.58 13.08
C TYR A 87 -3.59 -1.95 14.55
N GLN A 88 -4.53 -1.48 15.37
CA GLN A 88 -4.65 -1.90 16.77
C GLN A 88 -5.19 -3.32 16.93
N HIS A 89 -6.03 -3.78 15.99
CA HIS A 89 -6.68 -5.07 16.09
C HIS A 89 -5.83 -6.16 15.44
N GLN A 90 -5.55 -7.23 16.18
CA GLN A 90 -4.68 -8.33 15.74
C GLN A 90 -5.17 -9.03 14.46
N GLN A 91 -6.48 -9.00 14.19
CA GLN A 91 -7.06 -9.57 12.96
C GLN A 91 -6.51 -8.95 11.66
N TYR A 92 -6.05 -7.69 11.69
CA TYR A 92 -5.42 -7.03 10.53
C TYR A 92 -3.89 -7.20 10.50
N CYS A 93 -3.35 -7.88 11.53
CA CYS A 93 -1.93 -8.11 11.76
C CYS A 93 -1.52 -9.57 11.60
N SER A 94 -2.41 -10.42 11.06
CA SER A 94 -2.14 -11.85 10.83
C SER A 94 -0.85 -12.09 10.06
N ASP A 95 -0.54 -11.18 9.13
CA ASP A 95 0.60 -11.30 8.23
C ASP A 95 1.89 -10.72 8.85
N CYS A 96 1.79 -10.14 10.05
CA CYS A 96 2.89 -9.50 10.76
C CYS A 96 3.38 -10.36 11.93
N PRO A 97 4.64 -10.84 11.88
CA PRO A 97 5.21 -11.63 12.95
C PRO A 97 5.35 -10.79 14.23
N GLY A 98 4.96 -11.35 15.38
CA GLY A 98 5.14 -10.71 16.69
C GLY A 98 4.13 -9.61 17.04
N SER A 99 2.98 -9.55 16.37
CA SER A 99 1.95 -8.54 16.60
C SER A 99 1.12 -8.78 17.87
N VAL A 100 1.72 -8.54 19.04
CA VAL A 100 1.00 -8.55 20.33
C VAL A 100 0.44 -7.16 20.59
N GLY A 101 -0.86 -6.95 20.33
CA GLY A 101 -1.57 -5.68 20.62
C GLY A 101 -1.65 -4.68 19.46
N GLY A 102 -1.07 -4.99 18.29
CA GLY A 102 -1.19 -4.20 17.06
C GLY A 102 0.03 -4.34 16.13
N CYS A 103 -0.02 -3.73 14.95
CA CYS A 103 1.07 -3.76 13.98
C CYS A 103 1.09 -2.53 13.07
N TRP A 104 2.28 -2.11 12.67
CA TRP A 104 2.48 -1.14 11.60
C TRP A 104 2.63 -1.86 10.25
N LYS A 105 2.03 -1.31 9.19
CA LYS A 105 2.15 -1.82 7.83
C LYS A 105 2.35 -0.67 6.82
N ILE A 106 3.12 -0.97 5.78
CA ILE A 106 3.13 -0.23 4.52
C ILE A 106 2.30 -1.04 3.54
N GLU A 107 1.23 -0.45 3.05
CA GLU A 107 0.30 -1.13 2.15
C GLU A 107 0.17 -0.32 0.85
N PRO A 108 0.69 -0.81 -0.28
CA PRO A 108 0.37 -0.23 -1.57
C PRO A 108 -1.11 -0.51 -1.89
N PHE A 109 -1.75 0.42 -2.59
CA PHE A 109 -3.15 0.27 -2.98
C PHE A 109 -3.34 0.61 -4.47
N THR A 110 -4.40 0.02 -5.02
CA THR A 110 -4.91 0.29 -6.35
C THR A 110 -6.32 0.85 -6.25
N VAL A 111 -6.89 1.26 -7.37
CA VAL A 111 -8.27 1.71 -7.48
C VAL A 111 -9.04 0.68 -8.30
N ASP A 112 -10.11 0.14 -7.74
CA ASP A 112 -10.97 -0.81 -8.47
C ASP A 112 -11.87 -0.10 -9.50
N GLU A 113 -12.63 -0.88 -10.27
CA GLU A 113 -13.56 -0.37 -11.29
C GLU A 113 -14.63 0.57 -10.73
N LEU A 114 -14.88 0.51 -9.42
CA LEU A 114 -15.84 1.34 -8.71
C LEU A 114 -15.17 2.59 -8.07
N GLY A 115 -13.90 2.84 -8.37
CA GLY A 115 -13.16 3.99 -7.85
C GLY A 115 -12.70 3.81 -6.39
N ARG A 116 -12.70 2.59 -5.85
CA ARG A 116 -12.42 2.32 -4.44
C ARG A 116 -10.96 1.95 -4.22
N ASP A 117 -10.36 2.46 -3.15
CA ASP A 117 -8.98 2.17 -2.77
C ASP A 117 -8.88 0.73 -2.19
N VAL A 118 -8.29 -0.19 -2.94
CA VAL A 118 -8.11 -1.60 -2.57
C VAL A 118 -6.64 -1.89 -2.26
N PRO A 119 -6.29 -2.46 -1.10
CA PRO A 119 -4.91 -2.83 -0.80
C PRO A 119 -4.42 -3.99 -1.67
N VAL A 120 -3.21 -3.85 -2.19
CA VAL A 120 -2.48 -4.95 -2.84
C VAL A 120 -1.75 -5.73 -1.75
N ARG A 121 -2.51 -6.64 -1.11
CA ARG A 121 -2.09 -7.35 0.11
C ARG A 121 -0.73 -8.05 -0.01
N ASP A 122 -0.46 -8.67 -1.16
CA ASP A 122 0.78 -9.43 -1.39
C ASP A 122 2.05 -8.56 -1.42
N ALA A 123 1.90 -7.29 -1.77
CA ALA A 123 2.97 -6.29 -1.78
C ALA A 123 3.08 -5.48 -0.47
N GLY A 124 2.19 -5.73 0.49
CA GLY A 124 2.24 -5.12 1.81
C GLY A 124 3.41 -5.64 2.64
N THR A 125 4.00 -4.77 3.47
CA THR A 125 5.10 -5.12 4.38
C THR A 125 4.84 -4.60 5.78
N CYS A 126 5.11 -5.43 6.78
CA CYS A 126 5.02 -5.06 8.19
C CYS A 126 6.26 -4.26 8.62
N ILE A 127 6.06 -3.26 9.48
CA ILE A 127 7.13 -2.43 10.03
C ILE A 127 7.30 -2.79 11.51
N VAL A 128 8.54 -2.99 11.93
CA VAL A 128 8.87 -3.18 13.35
C VAL A 128 9.11 -1.80 13.97
N MET A 129 8.03 -1.14 14.36
CA MET A 129 8.05 0.17 14.97
C MET A 129 7.16 0.19 16.20
N SER A 130 7.48 1.05 17.17
CA SER A 130 6.64 1.22 18.36
C SER A 130 5.22 1.68 17.98
N GLY A 131 4.22 1.09 18.63
CA GLY A 131 2.81 1.46 18.43
C GLY A 131 2.45 2.88 18.86
N ILE A 132 3.36 3.58 19.57
CA ILE A 132 3.20 4.98 20.00
C ILE A 132 3.84 5.98 19.02
N ALA A 133 4.48 5.51 17.95
CA ALA A 133 5.05 6.39 16.94
C ALA A 133 3.95 7.03 16.08
N TRP A 134 4.23 8.19 15.49
CA TRP A 134 3.28 8.95 14.67
C TRP A 134 3.80 9.16 13.26
N ILE A 135 2.88 9.21 12.29
CA ILE A 135 3.19 9.62 10.92
C ILE A 135 2.63 11.01 10.71
N SER A 136 3.45 11.90 10.20
CA SER A 136 3.06 13.26 9.83
C SER A 136 3.65 13.64 8.50
N GLN A 137 3.05 14.65 7.88
CA GLN A 137 3.60 15.24 6.68
C GLN A 137 4.77 16.16 7.03
N ASP A 138 5.84 16.09 6.25
CA ASP A 138 6.85 17.15 6.21
C ASP A 138 6.31 18.36 5.43
N THR A 139 6.29 19.53 6.07
CA THR A 139 5.77 20.78 5.48
C THR A 139 6.81 21.52 4.63
N SER A 140 7.99 20.94 4.40
CA SER A 140 8.99 21.54 3.52
C SER A 140 8.54 21.61 2.07
N SER A 141 9.07 22.60 1.34
CA SER A 141 8.68 22.85 -0.05
C SER A 141 8.97 21.64 -0.96
N GLY A 142 8.00 21.34 -1.83
CA GLY A 142 8.10 20.24 -2.80
C GLY A 142 7.74 18.85 -2.24
N CYS A 143 7.35 18.72 -0.97
CA CYS A 143 6.76 17.49 -0.46
C CYS A 143 5.29 17.37 -0.90
N GLN A 144 4.94 16.23 -1.46
CA GLN A 144 3.55 15.89 -1.76
C GLN A 144 2.75 15.67 -0.47
N PHE A 145 1.45 15.97 -0.55
CA PHE A 145 0.54 15.89 0.59
C PHE A 145 0.38 14.43 1.05
N VAL A 146 0.63 14.19 2.34
CA VAL A 146 0.34 12.92 2.99
C VAL A 146 -0.99 13.09 3.70
N SER A 147 -2.04 12.45 3.17
CA SER A 147 -3.36 12.49 3.78
C SER A 147 -3.34 11.73 5.10
N THR A 148 -3.82 12.39 6.14
CA THR A 148 -4.10 11.79 7.44
C THR A 148 -5.42 11.02 7.44
N ASP A 149 -6.25 11.27 6.43
CA ASP A 149 -7.47 10.51 6.15
C ASP A 149 -7.12 9.20 5.43
N PRO A 150 -7.50 8.03 6.00
CA PRO A 150 -7.23 6.74 5.38
C PRO A 150 -8.10 6.40 4.17
N CYS A 151 -9.13 7.21 3.84
CA CYS A 151 -9.82 7.14 2.56
C CYS A 151 -9.63 8.39 1.75
N THR A 152 -8.82 8.22 0.72
CA THR A 152 -8.71 9.20 -0.34
C THR A 152 -9.89 9.14 -1.32
N SER A 153 -10.71 8.09 -1.28
CA SER A 153 -11.94 7.95 -2.08
C SER A 153 -13.11 7.40 -1.25
N PRO A 154 -13.72 8.23 -0.39
CA PRO A 154 -14.84 7.82 0.45
C PRO A 154 -16.07 7.41 -0.36
N VAL A 155 -16.76 6.35 0.06
CA VAL A 155 -18.06 5.95 -0.51
C VAL A 155 -19.19 6.46 0.38
N PHE A 156 -20.18 7.12 -0.22
CA PHE A 156 -21.38 7.55 0.48
C PHE A 156 -22.42 6.43 0.49
N ASP A 157 -22.83 6.01 1.68
CA ASP A 157 -23.98 5.14 1.85
C ASP A 157 -25.25 5.98 2.04
N SER A 158 -26.13 5.94 1.04
CA SER A 158 -27.42 6.63 1.09
C SER A 158 -28.38 6.09 2.16
N VAL A 159 -28.22 4.83 2.59
CA VAL A 159 -29.09 4.19 3.58
C VAL A 159 -28.72 4.62 5.00
N THR A 160 -27.43 4.67 5.30
CA THR A 160 -26.93 5.08 6.62
C THR A 160 -26.59 6.58 6.71
N SER A 161 -26.72 7.31 5.60
CA SER A 161 -26.25 8.71 5.45
C SER A 161 -24.81 8.89 5.93
N ALA A 162 -24.00 7.84 5.77
CA ALA A 162 -22.66 7.79 6.31
C ALA A 162 -21.64 7.59 5.19
N THR A 163 -20.53 8.31 5.33
CA THR A 163 -19.35 8.08 4.52
C THR A 163 -18.54 6.95 5.14
N TYR A 164 -18.19 5.93 4.35
CA TYR A 164 -17.43 4.80 4.84
C TYR A 164 -16.38 4.34 3.83
N CYS A 165 -15.51 3.47 4.34
CA CYS A 165 -14.35 2.97 3.65
C CYS A 165 -14.49 1.47 3.45
N PRO A 166 -14.74 1.02 2.21
CA PRO A 166 -15.11 -0.36 1.96
C PRO A 166 -14.07 -1.38 2.41
N HIS A 167 -12.80 -0.97 2.53
CA HIS A 167 -11.69 -1.84 2.94
C HIS A 167 -11.07 -1.50 4.29
N ILE A 168 -11.57 -0.46 4.97
CA ILE A 168 -11.11 -0.06 6.30
C ILE A 168 -12.36 0.10 7.16
N PRO A 169 -12.67 -0.89 8.02
CA PRO A 169 -13.86 -0.83 8.84
C PRO A 169 -13.86 0.42 9.72
N GLN A 170 -15.05 0.98 9.94
CA GLN A 170 -15.20 2.19 10.75
C GLN A 170 -14.62 2.04 12.18
N SER A 171 -14.53 0.83 12.72
CA SER A 171 -13.92 0.56 14.03
C SER A 171 -12.40 0.78 14.07
N VAL A 172 -11.73 0.74 12.91
CA VAL A 172 -10.29 0.98 12.74
C VAL A 172 -10.04 2.44 12.34
N TRP A 173 -11.00 3.05 11.64
CA TRP A 173 -10.98 4.44 11.20
C TRP A 173 -11.36 5.43 12.30
N LYS A 174 -12.44 5.15 13.06
CA LYS A 174 -13.00 6.11 14.00
C LYS A 174 -11.92 6.40 15.04
N LYS A 175 -11.58 7.68 15.18
CA LYS A 175 -10.93 8.25 16.36
C LYS A 175 -11.71 7.76 17.56
N THR A 176 -11.33 6.61 18.11
CA THR A 176 -11.95 6.07 19.30
C THR A 176 -11.52 6.99 20.42
N SER A 177 -12.48 7.38 21.27
CA SER A 177 -12.24 8.09 22.52
C SER A 177 -11.33 7.33 23.50
N MET A 178 -10.91 6.11 23.13
CA MET A 178 -9.97 5.23 23.84
C MET A 178 -8.54 5.30 23.29
N ASP A 179 -8.21 6.22 22.39
CA ASP A 179 -6.80 6.62 22.25
C ASP A 179 -6.39 7.28 23.58
N PRO A 180 -5.33 6.82 24.27
CA PRO A 180 -4.90 7.38 25.56
C PRO A 180 -4.45 8.86 25.49
N LEU A 181 -4.60 9.49 24.31
CA LEU A 181 -4.15 10.82 23.94
C LEU A 181 -5.29 11.70 23.41
N GLY A 182 -6.54 11.28 23.59
CA GLY A 182 -7.74 12.09 23.34
C GLY A 182 -8.15 12.22 21.87
N SER A 183 -9.39 12.67 21.67
CA SER A 183 -10.09 12.85 20.38
C SER A 183 -9.40 13.82 19.39
N ASN A 184 -8.28 14.43 19.77
CA ASN A 184 -7.48 15.34 18.96
C ASN A 184 -6.20 14.68 18.40
N SER A 185 -6.00 13.37 18.57
CA SER A 185 -4.78 12.68 18.12
C SER A 185 -4.52 12.85 16.60
N PRO A 186 -3.32 13.29 16.19
CA PRO A 186 -2.90 13.33 14.80
C PRO A 186 -2.68 11.88 14.32
N THR A 187 -3.71 11.33 13.68
CA THR A 187 -3.77 10.14 12.82
C THR A 187 -2.60 9.14 12.81
N ARG A 188 -2.91 7.88 13.13
CA ARG A 188 -2.03 6.72 12.91
C ARG A 188 -2.09 6.20 11.46
N TRP A 189 -2.17 7.15 10.54
CA TRP A 189 -2.34 6.95 9.10
C TRP A 189 -1.55 8.01 8.35
N GLY A 190 -0.90 7.60 7.28
CA GLY A 190 -0.39 8.49 6.26
C GLY A 190 -0.65 7.86 4.90
N VAL A 191 -1.43 8.51 4.06
CA VAL A 191 -1.72 8.05 2.70
C VAL A 191 -1.02 8.95 1.70
N PHE A 192 -0.22 8.31 0.87
CA PHE A 192 0.50 8.92 -0.22
C PHE A 192 -0.09 8.45 -1.55
N ARG A 193 -0.59 9.37 -2.38
CA ARG A 193 -1.25 9.05 -3.65
C ARG A 193 -0.46 9.62 -4.82
N ARG A 194 -0.48 8.90 -5.95
CA ARG A 194 0.13 9.35 -7.20
C ARG A 194 -0.48 10.68 -7.64
N SER A 195 0.34 11.69 -7.84
CA SER A 195 -0.11 13.04 -8.23
C SER A 195 -0.12 13.27 -9.75
N SER A 196 0.63 12.49 -10.53
CA SER A 196 0.82 12.70 -11.98
C SER A 196 1.05 11.38 -12.72
N THR A 197 1.40 11.44 -14.01
CA THR A 197 1.85 10.27 -14.81
C THR A 197 3.19 9.71 -14.34
N GLU A 198 3.92 10.45 -13.50
CA GLU A 198 5.20 10.01 -12.97
C GLU A 198 5.02 8.96 -11.89
N THR A 199 5.87 7.93 -11.98
CA THR A 199 5.78 6.71 -11.19
C THR A 199 6.89 6.62 -10.15
N VAL A 200 7.89 7.50 -10.18
CA VAL A 200 9.06 7.41 -9.29
C VAL A 200 9.05 8.57 -8.31
N TYR A 201 9.15 8.25 -7.03
CA TYR A 201 9.12 9.20 -5.93
C TYR A 201 10.36 9.01 -5.06
N SER A 202 10.96 10.11 -4.62
CA SER A 202 11.95 10.10 -3.56
C SER A 202 11.24 10.35 -2.23
N ILE A 203 11.16 9.32 -1.38
CA ILE A 203 10.51 9.39 -0.07
C ILE A 203 11.58 9.63 1.00
N LYS A 204 11.61 10.84 1.54
CA LYS A 204 12.42 11.20 2.70
C LYS A 204 11.62 10.99 3.99
N LEU A 205 12.16 10.18 4.88
CA LEU A 205 11.65 9.87 6.20
C LEU A 205 12.54 10.55 7.23
N THR A 206 11.98 11.38 8.10
CA THR A 206 12.73 12.10 9.13
C THR A 206 12.12 11.85 10.50
N LYS A 207 12.89 11.29 11.43
CA LYS A 207 12.45 11.16 12.82
C LYS A 207 12.60 12.50 13.55
N SER A 208 11.52 12.98 14.14
CA SER A 208 11.47 14.13 15.05
C SER A 208 10.89 13.73 16.40
N LEU A 209 11.06 14.59 17.41
CA LEU A 209 10.32 14.51 18.66
C LEU A 209 9.09 15.42 18.52
N ALA A 210 7.90 14.88 18.78
CA ALA A 210 6.71 15.69 18.96
C ALA A 210 6.35 15.69 20.45
N ALA A 211 6.13 16.89 21.00
CA ALA A 211 5.42 17.02 22.26
C ALA A 211 3.97 16.62 22.01
N VAL A 212 3.46 15.62 22.74
CA VAL A 212 2.05 15.23 22.60
C VAL A 212 1.18 16.33 23.20
N ALA A 213 0.53 17.11 22.35
CA ALA A 213 -0.37 18.18 22.77
C ALA A 213 -1.61 17.58 23.46
N GLY A 214 -1.64 17.64 24.79
CA GLY A 214 -2.79 17.22 25.62
C GLY A 214 -2.47 16.30 26.81
N GLY A 215 -1.23 15.86 26.98
CA GLY A 215 -0.81 15.11 28.17
C GLY A 215 -0.31 16.03 29.28
N SER A 216 -0.88 15.96 30.49
CA SER A 216 -0.39 16.65 31.69
C SER A 216 0.99 16.15 32.19
N SER A 217 1.62 15.25 31.46
CA SER A 217 2.99 14.78 31.67
C SER A 217 3.69 14.80 30.33
N GLY A 218 4.88 15.41 30.25
CA GLY A 218 5.71 15.55 29.05
C GLY A 218 6.14 14.23 28.43
N MET A 219 5.19 13.49 27.84
CA MET A 219 5.44 12.32 27.02
C MET A 219 5.94 12.79 25.66
N GLU A 220 7.22 12.53 25.40
CA GLU A 220 7.78 12.63 24.06
C GLU A 220 7.35 11.38 23.28
N ALA A 221 6.60 11.58 22.20
CA ALA A 221 6.32 10.51 21.26
C ALA A 221 7.19 10.67 20.02
N GLY A 222 7.75 9.55 19.55
CA GLY A 222 8.51 9.54 18.30
C GLY A 222 7.59 9.90 17.13
N GLN A 223 7.94 10.92 16.38
CA GLN A 223 7.23 11.35 15.17
C GLN A 223 8.11 11.04 13.95
N ILE A 224 7.50 10.55 12.88
CA ILE A 224 8.15 10.36 11.60
C ILE A 224 7.46 11.26 10.58
N ASN A 225 8.21 12.26 10.13
CA ASN A 225 7.79 13.12 9.03
C ASN A 225 8.11 12.42 7.71
N VAL A 226 7.10 12.32 6.86
CA VAL A 226 7.20 11.73 5.53
C VAL A 226 7.10 12.87 4.50
N CYS A 227 8.10 12.94 3.63
CA CYS A 227 8.12 13.82 2.48
C CYS A 227 8.30 12.97 1.23
N ALA A 228 7.32 12.95 0.34
CA ALA A 228 7.49 12.34 -0.98
C ALA A 228 7.68 13.43 -2.03
N LYS A 229 8.78 13.39 -2.78
CA LYS A 229 9.07 14.30 -3.88
C LYS A 229 9.09 13.55 -5.20
N LEU A 230 8.61 14.18 -6.26
CA LEU A 230 8.79 13.65 -7.61
C LEU A 230 10.27 13.71 -7.99
N LYS A 231 10.74 12.70 -8.72
CA LYS A 231 12.12 12.59 -9.18
C LYS A 231 12.18 12.68 -10.70
#